data_AF-A0A923UR71-F1
#
_entry.id   AF-A0A923UR71-F1
#
_cell.length_a   1.000
_cell.length_b   1.000
_cell.length_c   1.000
_cell.angle_alpha   90.00
_cell.angle_beta   90.00
_cell.angle_gamma   90.00
#
_symmetry.space_group_name_H-M   'P 1'
#
loop_
_entity.id
_entity.type
_entity.pdbx_description
1 polymer ?
#
loop_
_entity_poly.entity_id
_entity_poly.type
_entity_poly.pdbx_seq_one_letter_code
_entity_poly.pdbx_strand_id
1 'polypeptide(L)'
;MRRASDGKINAEGIISSNEMITEKEGYEAMLYMLKAYWEATESNDLTDILSGGGYWGDAGKPTDTAYWEYWLEAIQKVRKEGPPL
;
A
#
# COMPACT_ATOMS: atom_id res chain seq x y z
N MET A 1 -14.63 -8.25 4.56
CA MET A 1 -13.83 -7.99 5.78
C MET A 1 -13.36 -6.55 5.70
N ARG A 2 -13.65 -5.69 6.68
CA ARG A 2 -12.98 -4.38 6.77
C ARG A 2 -11.51 -4.67 7.08
N ARG A 3 -10.63 -4.43 6.12
CA ARG A 3 -9.18 -4.58 6.29
C ARG A 3 -8.67 -3.40 7.11
N ALA A 4 -7.59 -3.65 7.83
CA ALA A 4 -7.19 -2.95 9.05
C ALA A 4 -6.65 -1.53 8.81
N SER A 5 -7.53 -0.57 8.55
CA SER A 5 -7.19 0.83 8.74
C SER A 5 -7.71 1.27 10.10
N ASP A 6 -6.84 1.24 11.12
CA ASP A 6 -7.10 1.80 12.45
C ASP A 6 -7.13 3.34 12.42
N GLY A 7 -7.72 3.95 11.38
CA GLY A 7 -7.80 5.40 11.20
C GLY A 7 -6.68 6.03 10.37
N LYS A 8 -5.87 5.24 9.65
CA LYS A 8 -4.84 5.74 8.70
C LYS A 8 -5.42 6.30 7.40
N ILE A 9 -6.73 6.19 7.24
CA ILE A 9 -7.51 6.89 6.22
C ILE A 9 -8.72 7.52 6.90
N ASN A 10 -9.01 8.79 6.62
CA ASN A 10 -10.18 9.48 7.18
C ASN A 10 -11.45 9.24 6.34
N ALA A 11 -12.58 9.82 6.77
CA ALA A 11 -13.87 9.66 6.09
C ALA A 11 -13.85 10.21 4.65
N GLU A 12 -12.95 11.14 4.35
CA GLU A 12 -12.78 11.78 3.05
C GLU A 12 -11.84 10.98 2.11
N GLY A 13 -11.20 9.92 2.60
CA GLY A 13 -10.25 9.10 1.85
C GLY A 13 -8.81 9.62 1.85
N ILE A 14 -8.50 10.59 2.71
CA ILE A 14 -7.15 11.14 2.89
C ILE A 14 -6.36 10.22 3.80
N ILE A 15 -5.17 9.84 3.36
CA ILE A 15 -4.27 8.97 4.12
C ILE A 15 -3.38 9.79 5.05
N SER A 16 -3.09 9.24 6.23
CA SER A 16 -2.13 9.81 7.17
C SER A 16 -1.50 8.72 8.03
N SER A 17 -0.24 8.92 8.43
CA SER A 17 0.48 8.02 9.31
C SER A 17 1.57 8.77 10.08
N ASN A 18 1.71 8.48 11.37
CA ASN A 18 2.82 8.94 12.21
C ASN A 18 3.87 7.82 12.45
N GLU A 19 3.64 6.62 11.92
CA GLU A 19 4.60 5.52 12.01
C GLU A 19 5.72 5.70 10.99
N MET A 20 6.96 5.57 11.46
CA MET A 20 8.14 5.53 10.61
C MET A 20 8.50 4.07 10.27
N ILE A 21 9.05 3.86 9.09
CA ILE A 21 9.69 2.60 8.67
C ILE A 21 11.12 2.91 8.24
N THR A 22 12.02 1.94 8.40
CA THR A 22 13.36 2.01 7.82
C THR A 22 13.29 1.93 6.29
N GLU A 23 14.33 2.41 5.60
CA GLU A 23 14.44 2.28 4.15
C GLU A 23 14.37 0.81 3.70
N LYS A 24 14.95 -0.09 4.50
CA LYS A 24 14.90 -1.54 4.29
C LYS A 24 13.47 -2.07 4.38
N GLU A 25 12.74 -1.75 5.44
CA GLU A 25 11.34 -2.16 5.60
C GLU A 25 10.47 -1.61 4.46
N GLY A 26 10.72 -0.37 4.02
CA GLY A 26 10.02 0.23 2.88
C GLY A 26 10.26 -0.52 1.58
N TYR A 27 11.50 -0.92 1.29
CA TYR A 27 11.84 -1.71 0.12
C TYR A 27 11.18 -3.10 0.16
N GLU A 28 11.23 -3.78 1.31
CA GLU A 28 10.62 -5.11 1.47
C GLU A 28 9.09 -5.05 1.40
N ALA A 29 8.48 -3.98 1.92
CA ALA A 29 7.04 -3.77 1.83
C ALA A 29 6.61 -3.50 0.39
N MET A 30 7.39 -2.73 -0.38
CA MET A 30 7.14 -2.52 -1.80
C MET A 30 7.09 -3.86 -2.56
N LEU A 31 8.04 -4.77 -2.30
CA LEU A 31 8.05 -6.09 -2.94
C LEU A 31 6.80 -6.92 -2.59
N TYR A 32 6.37 -6.92 -1.33
CA TYR A 32 5.12 -7.58 -0.93
C TYR A 32 3.90 -7.00 -1.61
N MET A 33 3.81 -5.67 -1.71
CA MET A 33 2.69 -4.98 -2.35
C MET A 33 2.61 -5.32 -3.83
N LEU A 34 3.73 -5.25 -4.55
CA LEU A 34 3.79 -5.57 -5.99
C LEU A 34 3.42 -7.03 -6.24
N LYS A 35 3.93 -7.95 -5.42
CA LYS A 35 3.58 -9.38 -5.50
C LYS A 35 2.08 -9.60 -5.26
N ALA A 36 1.53 -8.99 -4.22
CA ALA A 36 0.09 -9.10 -3.90
C ALA A 36 -0.78 -8.52 -5.02
N TYR A 37 -0.39 -7.39 -5.61
CA TYR A 37 -1.11 -6.80 -6.73
C TYR A 37 -1.09 -7.72 -7.96
N TRP A 38 0.09 -8.24 -8.31
CA TRP A 38 0.24 -9.17 -9.43
C TRP A 38 -0.57 -10.46 -9.20
N GLU A 39 -0.51 -11.06 -8.01
CA GLU A 39 -1.30 -12.25 -7.66
C GLU A 39 -2.81 -12.00 -7.71
N ALA A 40 -3.26 -10.77 -7.44
CA ALA A 40 -4.68 -10.41 -7.44
C ALA A 40 -5.24 -10.06 -8.83
N THR A 41 -4.40 -9.55 -9.73
CA THR A 41 -4.85 -8.97 -11.02
C THR A 41 -4.28 -9.68 -12.24
N GLU A 42 -3.19 -10.43 -12.07
CA GLU A 42 -2.34 -10.97 -13.14
C GLU A 42 -1.82 -9.89 -14.12
N SER A 43 -1.97 -8.60 -13.78
CA SER A 43 -1.50 -7.49 -14.62
C SER A 43 0.02 -7.38 -14.54
N ASN A 44 0.64 -7.36 -15.72
CA ASN A 44 2.06 -7.07 -15.91
C ASN A 44 2.26 -5.66 -16.49
N ASP A 45 1.18 -4.88 -16.62
CA ASP A 45 1.25 -3.51 -17.11
C ASP A 45 1.64 -2.58 -15.96
N LEU A 46 2.82 -1.98 -16.06
CA LEU A 46 3.32 -1.05 -15.06
C LEU A 46 2.41 0.18 -14.94
N THR A 47 1.73 0.59 -16.01
CA THR A 47 0.81 1.73 -15.98
C THR A 47 -0.43 1.45 -15.16
N ASP A 48 -0.96 0.23 -15.20
CA ASP A 48 -2.06 -0.20 -14.32
C ASP A 48 -1.64 -0.12 -12.85
N ILE A 49 -0.44 -0.65 -12.52
CA ILE A 49 0.12 -0.61 -11.18
C ILE A 49 0.23 0.83 -10.69
N LEU A 50 0.81 1.73 -11.49
CA LEU A 50 1.05 3.12 -11.10
C LEU A 50 -0.23 3.95 -11.02
N SER A 51 -1.25 3.65 -11.83
CA SER A 51 -2.50 4.41 -11.87
C SER A 51 -3.25 4.40 -10.52
N GLY A 52 -3.28 3.26 -9.82
CA GLY A 52 -3.94 3.13 -8.52
C GLY A 52 -3.15 3.75 -7.36
N GLY A 53 -1.82 3.78 -7.46
CA GLY A 53 -0.93 4.36 -6.44
C GLY A 53 -0.74 5.88 -6.54
N GLY A 54 -1.24 6.50 -7.60
CA GLY A 54 -1.22 7.96 -7.78
C GLY A 54 -2.07 8.70 -6.76
N TYR A 55 -1.94 10.04 -6.75
CA TYR A 55 -2.78 10.93 -5.94
C TYR A 55 -3.71 11.76 -6.82
N TRP A 56 -4.88 12.09 -6.31
CA TRP A 56 -5.79 13.05 -6.95
C TRP A 56 -5.50 14.49 -6.49
N GLY A 57 -5.03 15.32 -7.42
CA GLY A 57 -4.80 16.75 -7.19
C GLY A 57 -3.76 17.00 -6.10
N ASP A 58 -3.95 18.06 -5.30
CA ASP A 58 -3.06 18.42 -4.18
C ASP A 58 -3.43 17.71 -2.87
N ALA A 59 -4.46 16.86 -2.87
CA ALA A 59 -4.94 16.20 -1.67
C ALA A 59 -4.19 14.88 -1.47
N GLY A 60 -3.82 14.56 -0.22
CA GLY A 60 -3.23 13.27 0.20
C GLY A 60 -4.19 12.08 0.08
N LYS A 61 -4.93 12.00 -1.02
CA LYS A 61 -5.94 11.00 -1.36
C LYS A 61 -5.44 10.16 -2.53
N PRO A 62 -5.19 8.85 -2.32
CA PRO A 62 -4.85 7.94 -3.40
C PRO A 62 -5.95 7.86 -4.45
N THR A 63 -5.57 7.55 -5.69
CA THR A 63 -6.51 7.26 -6.78
C THR A 63 -7.41 6.09 -6.45
N ASP A 64 -6.83 5.05 -5.84
CA ASP A 64 -7.53 3.91 -5.28
C ASP A 64 -7.14 3.74 -3.81
N THR A 65 -8.11 3.87 -2.90
CA THR A 65 -7.85 3.73 -1.46
C THR A 65 -7.43 2.31 -1.06
N ALA A 66 -7.73 1.29 -1.89
CA ALA A 66 -7.29 -0.08 -1.64
C ALA A 66 -5.76 -0.23 -1.71
N TYR A 67 -5.08 0.60 -2.51
CA TYR A 67 -3.62 0.60 -2.59
C TYR A 67 -2.96 0.96 -1.25
N TRP A 68 -3.56 1.88 -0.51
CA TRP A 68 -3.10 2.22 0.84
C TRP A 68 -3.25 1.04 1.80
N GLU A 69 -4.35 0.28 1.69
CA GLU A 69 -4.54 -0.92 2.51
C GLU A 69 -3.51 -2.01 2.16
N TYR A 70 -3.24 -2.24 0.88
CA TYR A 70 -2.20 -3.18 0.44
C TYR A 70 -0.81 -2.78 0.95
N TRP A 71 -0.50 -1.49 0.96
CA TRP A 71 0.74 -0.97 1.53
C TRP A 71 0.85 -1.22 3.04
N LEU A 72 -0.21 -0.95 3.80
CA LEU A 72 -0.23 -1.20 5.24
C LEU A 72 -0.12 -2.70 5.57
N GLU A 73 -0.81 -3.55 4.81
CA GLU A 73 -0.68 -5.01 4.91
C GLU A 73 0.76 -5.48 4.61
N ALA A 74 1.40 -4.89 3.59
CA ALA A 74 2.77 -5.21 3.25
C ALA A 74 3.76 -4.84 4.36
N ILE A 75 3.64 -3.64 4.95
CA ILE A 75 4.45 -3.25 6.13
C ILE A 75 4.24 -4.23 7.29
N GLN A 76 2.99 -4.62 7.54
CA GLN A 76 2.70 -5.60 8.60
C GLN A 76 3.32 -6.97 8.32
N LYS A 77 3.33 -7.43 7.06
CA LYS A 77 4.01 -8.66 6.65
C LYS A 77 5.50 -8.58 6.89
N VAL A 78 6.16 -7.50 6.47
CA VAL A 78 7.60 -7.32 6.73
C VAL A 78 7.93 -7.42 8.22
N ARG A 79 7.15 -6.72 9.06
CA ARG A 79 7.37 -6.72 10.52
C ARG A 79 7.14 -8.08 11.18
N LYS A 80 6.27 -8.93 10.62
CA LYS A 80 5.88 -10.23 11.21
C LYS A 80 6.67 -11.40 10.63
N GLU A 81 6.92 -11.37 9.33
CA GLU A 81 7.40 -12.50 8.53
C GLU A 81 8.82 -12.26 7.98
N GLY A 82 9.30 -11.01 7.96
CA GLY A 82 10.57 -10.64 7.32
C GLY A 82 10.40 -10.32 5.83
N PRO A 83 11.48 -10.34 5.03
CA PRO A 83 11.43 -10.01 3.61
C PRO A 83 10.58 -11.02 2.82
N PRO A 84 9.89 -10.58 1.74
CA PRO A 84 9.23 -11.51 0.83
C PRO A 84 10.28 -12.43 0.17
N LEU A 85 10.05 -13.75 0.26
CA LEU A 85 10.82 -14.78 -0.44
C LEU A 85 10.73 -14.63 -1.96
#